data_AF-H0HMY8-F1
#
_entry.id   AF-H0HMY8-F1
#
_cell.length_a   1.000
_cell.length_b   1.000
_cell.length_c   1.000
_cell.angle_alpha   90.00
_cell.angle_beta   90.00
_cell.angle_gamma   90.00
#
_symmetry.space_group_name_H-M   'P 1'
#
loop_
_entity.id
_entity.type
_entity.pdbx_description
1 polymer ?
#
loop_
_entity_poly.entity_id
_entity_poly.type
_entity_poly.pdbx_seq_one_letter_code
_entity_poly.pdbx_strand_id
1 'polypeptide(L)' 'MAASSAPTRFSRPRFALLVMLGVYPLITGLLYIVIPLTEGWSTWQRTLVIVPLMVVTIIWGLIPGVQKLFRGFINPASR' A
#
# COMPACT_ATOMS: atom_id res chain seq x y z
N MET A 1 -32.84 -24.36 -15.25
CA MET A 1 -31.46 -23.91 -15.52
C MET A 1 -31.10 -22.87 -14.48
N ALA A 2 -30.35 -23.24 -13.43
CA ALA A 2 -29.87 -22.30 -12.42
C ALA A 2 -28.57 -21.67 -12.92
N ALA A 3 -28.54 -20.35 -13.13
CA ALA A 3 -27.33 -19.63 -13.45
C ALA A 3 -26.42 -19.62 -12.21
N SER A 4 -25.27 -20.29 -12.32
CA SER A 4 -24.24 -20.29 -11.29
C SER A 4 -23.60 -18.90 -11.24
N SER A 5 -24.03 -18.07 -10.30
CA SER A 5 -23.37 -16.80 -9.99
C SER A 5 -21.98 -17.11 -9.43
N ALA A 6 -20.97 -17.06 -10.29
CA ALA A 6 -19.58 -17.20 -9.91
C ALA A 6 -19.28 -16.17 -8.79
N PRO A 7 -18.81 -16.60 -7.61
CA PRO A 7 -18.52 -15.66 -6.55
C PRO A 7 -17.43 -14.72 -7.05
N THR A 8 -17.70 -13.42 -7.06
CA THR A 8 -16.70 -12.38 -7.28
C THR A 8 -15.69 -12.49 -6.15
N ARG A 9 -14.72 -13.39 -6.31
CA ARG A 9 -13.74 -13.76 -5.29
C ARG A 9 -12.87 -12.54 -5.10
N PHE A 10 -13.23 -11.70 -4.13
CA PHE A 10 -12.44 -10.58 -3.65
C PHE A 10 -11.02 -11.10 -3.54
N SER A 11 -10.18 -10.71 -4.48
CA SER A 11 -8.91 -11.39 -4.70
C SER A 11 -7.92 -10.83 -3.70
N ARG A 12 -8.13 -11.17 -2.41
CA ARG A 12 -7.23 -10.90 -1.29
C ARG A 12 -5.75 -11.03 -1.69
N PRO A 13 -5.33 -12.09 -2.43
CA PRO A 13 -3.94 -12.18 -2.91
C PRO A 13 -3.56 -11.12 -3.97
N ARG A 14 -4.45 -10.74 -4.90
CA ARG A 14 -4.17 -9.68 -5.89
C ARG A 14 -4.04 -8.32 -5.23
N PHE A 15 -4.90 -8.03 -4.26
CA PHE A 15 -4.80 -6.81 -3.45
C PHE A 15 -3.50 -6.79 -2.65
N ALA A 16 -3.15 -7.90 -1.99
CA ALA A 16 -1.89 -8.02 -1.24
C ALA A 16 -0.66 -7.81 -2.15
N LEU A 17 -0.65 -8.38 -3.36
CA LEU A 17 0.43 -8.17 -4.33
C LEU A 17 0.53 -6.72 -4.77
N LEU A 18 -0.59 -6.05 -5.06
CA LEU A 18 -0.60 -4.63 -5.43
C LEU A 18 -0.11 -3.73 -4.29
N VAL A 19 -0.56 -4.01 -3.07
CA VAL A 19 -0.08 -3.31 -1.88
C VAL A 19 1.41 -3.57 -1.69
N MET A 20 1.89 -4.81 -1.81
CA MET A 20 3.31 -5.14 -1.69
C MET A 20 4.16 -4.40 -2.75
N LEU A 21 3.69 -4.35 -3.99
CA LEU A 21 4.35 -3.65 -5.10
C LEU A 21 4.37 -2.14 -4.88
N GLY A 22 3.38 -1.58 -4.17
CA GLY A 22 3.37 -0.18 -3.77
C GLY A 22 4.19 0.14 -2.51
N VAL A 23 4.12 -0.74 -1.50
CA VAL A 23 4.85 -0.60 -0.22
C VAL A 23 6.36 -0.70 -0.45
N TYR A 24 6.83 -1.65 -1.26
CA TYR A 24 8.27 -1.87 -1.46
C TYR A 24 9.03 -0.63 -1.96
N PRO A 25 8.64 0.02 -3.07
CA PRO A 25 9.31 1.24 -3.51
C PRO A 25 9.08 2.41 -2.55
N LEU A 26 7.93 2.47 -1.88
CA LEU A 26 7.65 3.49 -0.87
C LEU A 26 8.62 3.40 0.31
N ILE A 27 8.76 2.21 0.88
CA ILE A 27 9.70 1.91 1.97
C ILE A 27 11.12 2.21 1.54
N THR A 28 11.49 1.74 0.35
CA THR A 28 12.84 1.93 -0.19
C THR A 28 13.15 3.42 -0.35
N GLY A 29 12.24 4.21 -0.94
CA GLY A 29 12.40 5.66 -1.08
C GLY A 29 12.50 6.37 0.25
N LEU A 30 11.67 6.00 1.23
CA LEU A 30 11.75 6.53 2.60
C LEU A 30 13.11 6.24 3.23
N LEU A 31 13.65 5.03 3.05
CA LEU A 31 14.97 4.68 3.58
C LEU A 31 16.08 5.51 2.93
N TYR A 32 16.06 5.67 1.60
CA TYR A 32 17.04 6.51 0.90
C TYR A 32 17.01 7.98 1.31
N ILE A 33 15.85 8.48 1.76
CA ILE A 33 15.72 9.84 2.31
C ILE A 33 16.17 9.87 3.77
N VAL A 34 15.66 8.97 4.62
CA VAL A 34 15.86 9.05 6.07
C VAL A 34 17.27 8.63 6.48
N ILE A 35 17.90 7.67 5.81
CA ILE A 35 19.26 7.20 6.14
C ILE A 35 20.29 8.34 6.13
N PRO A 36 20.43 9.16 5.06
CA PRO A 36 21.38 10.27 5.07
C PRO A 36 21.00 11.37 6.08
N LEU A 37 19.70 11.59 6.31
CA LEU A 37 19.21 12.56 7.31
C LEU A 37 19.46 12.14 8.76
N THR A 38 19.65 10.85 9.01
CA THR A 38 19.86 10.27 10.35
C THR A 38 21.26 9.68 10.48
N GLU A 39 22.23 10.21 9.75
CA GLU A 39 23.63 9.81 9.86
C GLU A 39 24.13 10.05 11.30
N GLY A 40 24.79 9.06 11.90
CA GLY A 40 25.19 9.07 13.32
C GLY A 40 24.11 8.69 14.33
N TRP A 41 22.84 8.54 13.94
CA TRP A 41 21.78 8.07 14.84
C TRP A 41 21.91 6.57 15.12
N SER A 42 21.51 6.16 16.32
CA SER A 42 21.39 4.74 16.64
C SER A 42 20.22 4.11 15.87
N THR A 43 20.27 2.79 15.68
CA THR A 43 19.22 2.06 14.95
C THR A 43 17.82 2.32 15.51
N TRP A 44 17.68 2.40 16.83
CA TRP A 44 16.36 2.62 17.46
C TRP A 44 15.78 4.00 17.18
N GLN A 45 16.61 5.06 17.12
CA GLN A 45 16.17 6.42 16.80
C GLN A 45 15.70 6.51 15.35
N ARG A 46 16.43 5.88 14.43
CA ARG A 46 16.04 5.79 13.02
C ARG A 46 14.70 5.08 12.87
N THR A 47 14.54 3.96 13.57
CA THR A 47 13.33 3.13 13.50
C THR A 47 12.13 3.89 14.08
N LEU A 48 12.35 4.67 15.15
CA LEU A 48 11.34 5.55 15.76
C LEU A 48 10.76 6.58 14.78
N VAL A 49 11.56 7.07 13.83
CA VAL A 49 11.12 8.03 12.82
C VAL A 49 10.52 7.32 11.60
N ILE A 50 11.18 6.26 11.14
CA ILE A 50 10.80 5.54 9.92
C ILE A 50 9.43 4.87 10.08
N VAL A 51 9.19 4.17 11.18
CA VAL A 51 7.95 3.41 11.41
C VAL A 51 6.70 4.28 11.33
N PRO A 52 6.57 5.39 12.09
CA PRO A 52 5.37 6.23 12.01
C PRO A 52 5.19 6.85 10.62
N LEU A 53 6.28 7.27 9.96
CA LEU A 53 6.22 7.76 8.57
C LEU A 53 5.66 6.71 7.62
N MET A 54 6.15 5.47 7.70
CA MET A 54 5.65 4.36 6.89
C MET A 54 4.17 4.11 7.15
N VAL A 55 3.76 4.01 8.42
CA VAL A 55 2.37 3.72 8.81
C VAL A 55 1.40 4.79 8.30
N VAL A 56 1.71 6.07 8.53
CA VAL A 56 0.88 7.18 8.06
C VAL A 56 0.79 7.16 6.54
N THR A 57 1.91 6.98 5.84
CA THR A 57 1.95 6.99 4.38
C THR A 57 1.19 5.82 3.77
N ILE A 58 1.24 4.65 4.39
CA ILE A 58 0.51 3.46 3.92
C ILE A 58 -1.00 3.62 4.15
N ILE A 59 -1.42 4.06 5.34
CA ILE A 59 -2.84 4.18 5.70
C ILE A 59 -3.52 5.30 4.88
N TRP A 60 -2.87 6.45 4.75
CA TRP A 60 -3.46 7.63 4.10
C TRP A 60 -3.10 7.79 2.63
N GLY A 61 -2.00 7.19 2.16
CA GLY A 61 -1.56 7.30 0.77
C GLY A 61 -1.80 6.00 0.01
N LEU A 62 -1.14 4.92 0.44
CA LEU A 62 -1.07 3.71 -0.35
C LEU A 62 -2.38 2.93 -0.43
N ILE A 63 -3.00 2.62 0.71
CA ILE A 63 -4.27 1.88 0.75
C ILE A 63 -5.37 2.61 -0.04
N PRO A 64 -5.65 3.90 0.21
CA PRO A 64 -6.65 4.62 -0.56
C PRO A 64 -6.22 4.84 -2.01
N GLY A 65 -4.92 4.96 -2.31
CA GLY A 65 -4.39 5.04 -3.67
C GLY A 65 -4.63 3.77 -4.48
N VAL A 66 -4.29 2.60 -3.92
CA VAL A 66 -4.58 1.28 -4.53
C VAL A 66 -6.08 1.10 -4.66
N GLN A 67 -6.86 1.42 -3.63
CA GLN A 67 -8.33 1.38 -3.73
C GLN A 67 -8.85 2.32 -4.83
N LYS A 68 -8.32 3.53 -4.97
CA LYS A 68 -8.76 4.53 -5.97
C LYS A 68 -8.34 4.17 -7.38
N LEU A 69 -7.15 3.60 -7.58
CA LEU A 69 -6.67 3.16 -8.88
C LEU A 69 -7.46 1.94 -9.39
N PHE A 70 -7.89 1.06 -8.48
CA PHE A 70 -8.71 -0.11 -8.80
C PHE A 70 -10.23 0.10 -8.63
N ARG A 71 -10.68 1.31 -8.23
CA ARG A 71 -12.11 1.67 -8.18
C ARG A 71 -12.76 1.58 -9.55
N GLY A 72 -12.04 1.90 -10.63
CA GLY A 72 -12.55 1.79 -12.00
C GLY A 72 -12.84 0.35 -12.45
N PHE A 73 -12.27 -0.66 -11.77
CA PHE A 73 -12.54 -2.08 -12.03
C PHE A 73 -13.66 -2.65 -11.13
N ILE A 74 -14.00 -1.95 -10.03
CA ILE A 74 -15.02 -2.37 -9.06
C ILE A 74 -16.36 -1.63 -9.27
N ASN A 75 -16.36 -0.46 -9.89
CA ASN A 75 -17.56 0.30 -10.20
C ASN A 75 -17.57 0.70 -11.69
N PRO A 76 -17.88 -0.20 -12.64
CA PRO A 76 -18.41 0.27 -13.91
C PRO A 76 -19.65 1.07 -13.54
N ALA A 77 -19.67 2.32 -13.99
CA ALA A 77 -20.81 3.19 -13.80
C ALA A 77 -22.10 2.42 -14.12
N SER A 78 -23.05 2.48 -13.20
CA SER A 78 -24.45 2.45 -13.60
C SER A 78 -24.65 3.64 -14.53
N ARG A 79 -24.43 3.44 -15.83
CA ARG A 79 -25.15 4.12 -16.90
C ARG A 79 -24.94 3.44 -18.24
#